data_AF-A0A202DTI2-F1
#
_entry.id   AF-A0A202DTI2-F1
#
_cell.length_a   1.000
_cell.length_b   1.000
_cell.length_c   1.000
_cell.angle_alpha   90.00
_cell.angle_beta   90.00
_cell.angle_gamma   90.00
#
_symmetry.space_group_name_H-M   'P 1'
#
loop_
_entity.id
_entity.type
_entity.pdbx_description
1 polymer ?
#
loop_
_entity_poly.entity_id
_entity_poly.type
_entity_poly.pdbx_seq_one_letter_code
_entity_poly.pdbx_strand_id
1 'polypeptide(L)'
;FNVIEQNEEKNPDNIFTHLGIFLKHAIKGKKNEALKSVTPEVQKWSSNDFTNPWYLVLGYSIIDDKEQALNWLEKWIDLGCINYPFLNKYDPFLENIRGDERFKKLMERVKYEWENFEV
;
A
#
# COMPACT_ATOMS: atom_id res chain seq x y z
N PHE A 1 12.32 -11.78 11.14
CA PHE A 1 11.41 -11.91 9.97
C PHE A 1 11.31 -13.37 9.52
N ASN A 2 11.28 -14.33 10.47
CA ASN A 2 11.48 -15.76 10.17
C ASN A 2 10.38 -16.34 9.26
N VAL A 3 9.14 -15.87 9.39
CA VAL A 3 8.04 -16.30 8.52
C VAL A 3 8.29 -15.92 7.06
N ILE A 4 8.88 -14.75 6.82
CA ILE A 4 9.17 -14.27 5.45
C ILE A 4 10.32 -15.09 4.86
N GLU A 5 11.37 -15.35 5.64
CA GLU A 5 12.49 -16.19 5.23
C GLU A 5 12.05 -17.63 4.91
N GLN A 6 11.19 -18.23 5.74
CA GLN A 6 10.63 -19.55 5.47
C GLN A 6 9.74 -19.57 4.20
N ASN A 7 9.01 -18.49 3.93
CA ASN A 7 8.19 -18.40 2.72
C ASN A 7 9.02 -18.13 1.47
N GLU A 8 10.13 -17.40 1.58
CA GLU A 8 11.08 -17.23 0.48
C GLU A 8 11.67 -18.57 0.03
N GLU A 9 11.95 -19.47 0.97
CA GLU A 9 12.42 -20.83 0.67
C GLU A 9 11.32 -21.75 0.15
N LYS A 10 10.13 -21.73 0.77
CA LYS A 10 9.07 -22.72 0.50
C LYS A 10 8.08 -22.32 -0.58
N ASN A 11 7.83 -21.03 -0.72
CA ASN A 11 6.79 -20.45 -1.58
C ASN A 11 7.30 -19.16 -2.27
N PRO A 12 8.43 -19.20 -3.01
CA PRO A 12 9.05 -18.00 -3.57
C PRO A 12 8.11 -17.21 -4.49
N ASP A 13 7.27 -17.89 -5.26
CA ASP A 13 6.37 -17.27 -6.24
C ASP A 13 5.05 -16.76 -5.63
N ASN A 14 4.83 -16.95 -4.33
CA ASN A 14 3.60 -16.51 -3.67
C ASN A 14 3.61 -14.98 -3.48
N ILE A 15 2.50 -14.32 -3.82
CA ILE A 15 2.36 -12.86 -3.67
C ILE A 15 2.66 -12.36 -2.25
N PHE A 16 2.24 -13.08 -1.21
CA PHE A 16 2.48 -12.67 0.17
C PHE A 16 3.96 -12.82 0.56
N THR A 17 4.70 -13.73 -0.08
CA THR A 17 6.17 -13.79 0.03
C THR A 17 6.78 -12.50 -0.50
N HIS A 18 6.39 -12.09 -1.71
CA HIS A 18 6.87 -10.84 -2.32
C HIS A 18 6.50 -9.59 -1.50
N LEU A 19 5.23 -9.44 -1.11
CA LEU A 19 4.78 -8.30 -0.29
C LEU A 19 5.44 -8.29 1.09
N GLY A 20 5.65 -9.46 1.68
CA GLY A 20 6.41 -9.60 2.92
C GLY A 20 7.86 -9.14 2.77
N ILE A 21 8.56 -9.60 1.72
CA ILE A 21 9.94 -9.16 1.41
C ILE A 21 9.98 -7.64 1.20
N PHE A 22 9.00 -7.08 0.47
CA PHE A 22 8.90 -5.65 0.23
C PHE A 22 8.88 -4.86 1.54
N LEU A 23 7.95 -5.21 2.43
CA LEU A 23 7.79 -4.54 3.73
C LEU A 23 8.99 -4.78 4.66
N LYS A 24 9.55 -6.00 4.69
CA LYS A 24 10.77 -6.34 5.45
C LYS A 24 11.92 -5.41 5.08
N HIS A 25 12.15 -5.19 3.79
CA HIS A 25 13.24 -4.34 3.32
C HIS A 25 12.92 -2.85 3.47
N ALA A 26 11.67 -2.44 3.24
CA ALA A 26 11.22 -1.07 3.45
C ALA A 26 11.48 -0.62 4.91
N ILE A 27 11.03 -1.41 5.89
CA ILE A 27 11.20 -1.12 7.32
C ILE A 27 12.69 -1.07 7.72
N LYS A 28 13.54 -1.84 7.03
CA LYS A 28 15.00 -1.83 7.26
C LYS A 28 15.72 -0.67 6.55
N GLY A 29 15.01 0.24 5.89
CA GLY A 29 15.60 1.34 5.12
C GLY A 29 16.31 0.89 3.84
N LYS A 30 16.06 -0.34 3.40
CA LYS A 30 16.71 -0.96 2.24
C LYS A 30 15.87 -0.77 0.98
N LYS A 31 15.73 0.47 0.53
CA LYS A 31 14.82 0.86 -0.57
C LYS A 31 15.05 0.04 -1.83
N ASN A 32 16.29 -0.09 -2.28
CA ASN A 32 16.60 -0.81 -3.52
C ASN A 32 16.26 -2.29 -3.44
N GLU A 33 16.52 -2.94 -2.30
CA GLU A 33 16.17 -4.33 -2.07
C GLU A 33 14.66 -4.53 -1.92
N ALA A 34 13.96 -3.58 -1.31
CA ALA A 34 12.51 -3.58 -1.23
C ALA A 34 11.90 -3.61 -2.64
N LEU A 35 12.32 -2.69 -3.51
CA LEU A 35 11.78 -2.57 -4.86
C LEU A 35 12.02 -3.80 -5.74
N LYS A 36 13.06 -4.60 -5.50
CA LYS A 36 13.29 -5.86 -6.24
C LYS A 36 12.15 -6.86 -6.10
N SER A 37 11.43 -6.82 -4.98
CA SER A 37 10.31 -7.73 -4.72
C SER A 37 8.99 -7.27 -5.35
N VAL A 38 8.90 -6.03 -5.83
CA VAL A 38 7.70 -5.47 -6.48
C VAL A 38 7.79 -5.64 -7.99
N THR A 39 7.68 -6.89 -8.44
CA THR A 39 7.73 -7.25 -9.87
C THR A 39 6.46 -6.81 -10.62
N PRO A 40 6.47 -6.74 -11.96
CA PRO A 40 5.26 -6.48 -12.74
C PRO A 40 4.11 -7.44 -12.43
N GLU A 41 4.43 -8.70 -12.12
CA GLU A 41 3.44 -9.71 -11.76
C GLU A 41 2.81 -9.43 -10.39
N VAL A 42 3.62 -9.05 -9.39
CA VAL A 42 3.14 -8.62 -8.07
C VAL A 42 2.24 -7.39 -8.20
N GLN A 43 2.60 -6.42 -9.04
CA GLN A 43 1.76 -5.25 -9.31
C GLN A 43 0.44 -5.66 -10.00
N LYS A 44 0.50 -6.56 -10.99
CA LYS A 44 -0.71 -7.06 -11.67
C LYS A 44 -1.64 -7.76 -10.69
N TRP A 45 -1.14 -8.70 -9.90
CA TRP A 45 -1.92 -9.41 -8.89
C TRP A 45 -2.47 -8.47 -7.82
N SER A 46 -1.67 -7.52 -7.35
CA SER A 46 -2.12 -6.55 -6.35
C SER A 46 -3.26 -5.69 -6.87
N SER A 47 -3.27 -5.33 -8.16
CA SER A 47 -4.35 -4.51 -8.73
C SER A 47 -5.70 -5.25 -8.83
N ASN A 48 -5.75 -6.57 -8.67
CA ASN A 48 -6.95 -7.39 -8.83
C ASN A 48 -7.52 -7.90 -7.48
N ASP A 49 -6.97 -7.43 -6.36
CA ASP A 49 -7.38 -7.83 -5.02
C ASP A 49 -7.59 -6.59 -4.15
N PHE A 50 -8.56 -6.61 -3.24
CA PHE A 50 -8.87 -5.45 -2.41
C PHE A 50 -7.95 -5.30 -1.19
N THR A 51 -7.13 -6.30 -0.85
CA THR A 51 -6.22 -6.26 0.30
C THR A 51 -4.79 -5.93 -0.12
N ASN A 52 -4.33 -6.48 -1.25
CA ASN A 52 -2.94 -6.38 -1.70
C ASN A 52 -2.43 -4.96 -2.03
N PRO A 53 -3.23 -4.05 -2.66
CA PRO A 53 -2.83 -2.67 -2.90
C PRO A 53 -2.36 -1.97 -1.63
N TRP A 54 -2.99 -2.28 -0.50
CA TRP A 54 -2.66 -1.66 0.78
C TRP A 54 -1.22 -1.93 1.20
N TYR A 55 -0.72 -3.17 1.04
CA TYR A 55 0.69 -3.46 1.34
C TYR A 55 1.66 -2.69 0.43
N LEU A 56 1.25 -2.37 -0.80
CA LEU A 56 2.03 -1.50 -1.68
C LEU A 56 2.00 -0.04 -1.20
N VAL A 57 0.85 0.48 -0.79
CA VAL A 57 0.74 1.82 -0.15
C VAL A 57 1.70 1.91 1.03
N LEU A 58 1.62 0.95 1.96
CA LEU A 58 2.49 0.90 3.14
C LEU A 58 3.97 0.91 2.77
N GLY A 59 4.38 -0.02 1.90
CA GLY A 59 5.79 -0.15 1.55
C GLY A 59 6.34 1.07 0.83
N TYR A 60 5.59 1.64 -0.13
CA TYR A 60 5.99 2.86 -0.84
C TYR A 60 6.04 4.08 0.08
N SER A 61 5.07 4.22 1.01
CA SER A 61 5.12 5.26 2.03
C SER A 61 6.37 5.14 2.91
N ILE A 62 6.71 3.93 3.38
CA ILE A 62 7.87 3.70 4.26
C ILE A 62 9.19 4.04 3.56
N ILE A 63 9.32 3.78 2.26
CA ILE A 63 10.53 4.12 1.48
C ILE A 63 10.50 5.53 0.86
N ASP A 64 9.55 6.36 1.30
CA ASP A 64 9.30 7.74 0.87
C ASP A 64 9.14 7.90 -0.65
N ASP A 65 8.53 6.90 -1.30
CA ASP A 65 8.11 6.96 -2.70
C ASP A 65 6.66 7.41 -2.79
N LYS A 66 6.46 8.72 -2.62
CA LYS A 66 5.13 9.34 -2.47
C LYS A 66 4.27 9.16 -3.71
N GLU A 67 4.86 9.23 -4.90
CA GLU A 67 4.16 9.07 -6.17
C GLU A 67 3.53 7.68 -6.25
N GLN A 68 4.30 6.63 -5.98
CA GLN A 68 3.79 5.27 -6.01
C GLN A 68 2.83 4.99 -4.86
N ALA A 69 3.08 5.52 -3.66
CA ALA A 69 2.15 5.39 -2.54
C ALA A 69 0.76 5.97 -2.90
N LEU A 70 0.72 7.15 -3.52
CA LEU A 70 -0.53 7.79 -3.97
C LEU A 70 -1.20 7.02 -5.12
N ASN A 71 -0.43 6.50 -6.08
CA ASN A 71 -0.95 5.66 -7.17
C ASN A 71 -1.67 4.41 -6.65
N TRP A 72 -1.07 3.73 -5.66
CA TRP A 72 -1.67 2.54 -5.06
C TRP A 72 -2.83 2.87 -4.11
N LEU A 73 -2.77 4.01 -3.43
CA LEU A 73 -3.84 4.45 -2.54
C LEU A 73 -5.11 4.77 -3.33
N GLU A 74 -4.99 5.49 -4.45
CA GLU A 74 -6.12 5.78 -5.33
C GLU A 74 -6.75 4.50 -5.87
N LYS A 75 -5.95 3.54 -6.33
CA LYS A 75 -6.45 2.21 -6.74
C LYS A 75 -7.18 1.49 -5.61
N TRP A 76 -6.66 1.54 -4.39
CA TRP A 76 -7.28 0.88 -3.24
C TRP A 76 -8.63 1.50 -2.89
N ILE A 77 -8.72 2.83 -2.97
CA ILE A 77 -9.97 3.59 -2.80
C ILE A 77 -10.97 3.26 -3.91
N ASP A 78 -10.52 3.13 -5.16
CA ASP A 78 -11.38 2.72 -6.28
C ASP A 78 -11.97 1.30 -6.11
N LEU A 79 -11.35 0.46 -5.27
CA LEU A 79 -11.88 -0.84 -4.85
C LEU A 79 -12.86 -0.75 -3.66
N GLY A 80 -13.24 0.46 -3.25
CA GLY A 80 -14.24 0.71 -2.20
C GLY A 80 -13.66 0.86 -0.79
N CYS A 81 -12.33 0.94 -0.63
CA CYS A 81 -11.69 1.11 0.68
C CYS A 81 -11.71 2.58 1.12
N ILE A 82 -12.89 3.06 1.52
CA ILE A 82 -13.20 4.48 1.73
C ILE A 82 -13.29 4.90 3.21
N ASN A 83 -12.59 4.22 4.13
CA ASN A 83 -12.61 4.58 5.56
C ASN A 83 -11.93 5.94 5.80
N TYR A 84 -12.69 7.03 5.68
CA TYR A 84 -12.19 8.39 5.73
C TYR A 84 -11.44 8.71 7.05
N PRO A 85 -11.98 8.46 8.26
CA PRO A 85 -11.26 8.75 9.49
C PRO A 85 -9.90 8.03 9.57
N PHE A 86 -9.86 6.77 9.15
CA PHE A 86 -8.63 5.98 9.14
C PHE A 86 -7.58 6.58 8.21
N LEU A 87 -7.95 6.79 6.94
CA LEU A 87 -7.06 7.31 5.89
C LEU A 87 -6.59 8.74 6.19
N ASN A 88 -7.51 9.62 6.58
CA ASN A 88 -7.22 11.04 6.71
C ASN A 88 -6.47 11.40 8.00
N LYS A 89 -6.59 10.59 9.06
CA LYS A 89 -6.11 10.96 10.39
C LYS A 89 -5.27 9.91 11.08
N TYR A 90 -5.71 8.65 11.08
CA TYR A 90 -5.18 7.67 12.03
C TYR A 90 -4.05 6.82 11.50
N ASP A 91 -3.99 6.55 10.19
CA ASP A 91 -2.91 5.74 9.66
C ASP A 91 -1.56 6.48 9.71
N PRO A 92 -0.55 5.97 10.45
CA PRO A 92 0.75 6.62 10.58
C PRO A 92 1.60 6.50 9.30
N PHE A 93 1.40 5.48 8.48
CA PHE A 93 2.15 5.29 7.24
C PHE A 93 1.71 6.27 6.15
N LEU A 94 0.54 6.91 6.28
CA LEU A 94 0.12 7.95 5.34
C LEU A 94 0.63 9.35 5.73
N GLU A 95 1.33 9.50 6.86
CA GLU A 95 1.77 10.81 7.36
C GLU A 95 2.62 11.58 6.34
N ASN A 96 3.55 10.90 5.66
CA ASN A 96 4.46 11.52 4.69
C ASN A 96 3.78 11.99 3.39
N ILE A 97 2.59 11.47 3.07
CA ILE A 97 1.80 11.84 1.89
C ILE A 97 0.59 12.70 2.21
N ARG A 98 0.20 12.83 3.49
CA ARG A 98 -1.01 13.57 3.90
C ARG A 98 -0.97 15.06 3.53
N GLY A 99 0.23 15.64 3.43
CA GLY A 99 0.45 17.03 3.01
C GLY A 99 0.34 17.25 1.50
N ASP A 100 0.32 16.19 0.69
CA ASP A 100 0.29 16.25 -0.77
C ASP A 100 -1.07 16.72 -1.29
N GLU A 101 -1.07 17.59 -2.32
CA GLU A 101 -2.31 18.12 -2.90
C GLU A 101 -3.18 17.03 -3.54
N ARG A 102 -2.56 15.99 -4.13
CA ARG A 102 -3.30 14.84 -4.67
C ARG A 102 -3.97 14.04 -3.56
N PHE A 103 -3.28 13.87 -2.43
CA PHE A 103 -3.86 13.20 -1.25
C PHE A 103 -5.08 13.96 -0.74
N LYS A 104 -4.97 15.29 -0.56
CA LYS A 104 -6.07 16.13 -0.07
C LYS A 104 -7.29 16.04 -0.97
N LYS A 105 -7.10 16.17 -2.29
CA LYS A 105 -8.17 16.02 -3.29
C LYS A 105 -8.82 14.64 -3.25
N LEU A 106 -8.03 13.59 -3.09
CA LEU A 106 -8.54 12.23 -2.96
C LEU A 106 -9.37 12.07 -1.67
N MET A 107 -8.94 12.67 -0.57
CA MET A 107 -9.67 12.65 0.71
C MET A 107 -10.98 13.45 0.67
N GLU A 108 -11.11 14.48 -0.16
CA GLU A 108 -12.39 15.16 -0.38
C GLU A 108 -13.43 14.20 -0.99
N ARG A 109 -13.03 13.43 -2.01
CA ARG A 109 -13.86 12.38 -2.62
C ARG A 109 -14.21 11.31 -1.60
N VAL A 110 -13.21 10.75 -0.92
CA VAL A 110 -13.40 9.67 0.07
C VAL A 110 -14.31 10.10 1.21
N LYS A 111 -14.17 11.35 1.69
CA LYS A 111 -15.06 11.89 2.73
C LYS A 111 -16.51 11.91 2.27
N TYR A 112 -16.77 12.43 1.07
CA TYR A 112 -18.10 12.48 0.50
C TYR A 112 -18.69 11.06 0.36
N GLU A 113 -17.93 10.13 -0.22
CA GLU A 113 -18.38 8.73 -0.39
C GLU A 113 -18.67 8.06 0.96
N TRP A 114 -17.81 8.26 1.96
CA TRP A 114 -17.98 7.71 3.31
C TRP A 114 -19.21 8.25 4.04
N GLU A 115 -19.46 9.57 3.97
CA GLU A 115 -20.59 10.22 4.64
C GLU A 115 -21.94 9.89 3.98
N ASN A 116 -21.94 9.46 2.72
CA ASN A 116 -23.13 9.12 1.94
C ASN A 116 -23.25 7.61 1.64
N PHE A 117 -22.44 6.78 2.31
CA PHE A 117 -22.52 5.32 2.15
C PHE A 117 -23.80 4.78 2.82
N GLU A 118 -24.67 4.16 2.03
CA GLU A 118 -25.88 3.47 2.51
C GLU A 118 -25.59 1.97 2.70
N VAL A 119 -26.08 1.39 3.81
CA VAL A 119 -25.91 -0.02 4.20
C VAL A 119 -27.18 -0.82 3.91
#